data_AF-A0A090J0W8-F1
#
_entry.id   AF-A0A090J0W8-F1
#
_cell.length_a   1.000
_cell.length_b   1.000
_cell.length_c   1.000
_cell.angle_alpha   90.00
_cell.angle_beta   90.00
_cell.angle_gamma   90.00
#
_symmetry.space_group_name_H-M   'P 1'
#
loop_
_entity.id
_entity.type
_entity.pdbx_description
1 polymer ?
#
loop_
_entity_poly.entity_id
_entity_poly.type
_entity_poly.pdbx_seq_one_letter_code
_entity_poly.pdbx_strand_id
1 'polypeptide(L)'
;MLWKGQNNFGQKGNINKKLAENHVKAVEIKAVIDELFELGKVENWFRPSAIYRFFPAYREGNSIHILDSETKKTIIETFNFPRQE
;
A
#
# COMPACT_ATOMS: atom_id res chain seq x y z
N MET A 1 12.38 3.01 1.39
CA MET A 1 11.25 2.08 1.19
C MET A 1 11.16 1.18 2.42
N LEU A 2 10.14 1.34 3.27
CA LEU A 2 9.98 0.54 4.49
C LEU A 2 9.39 -0.83 4.11
N TRP A 3 10.17 -1.90 4.28
CA TRP A 3 9.72 -3.26 3.98
C TRP A 3 8.73 -3.71 5.07
N LYS A 4 7.43 -3.74 4.75
CA LYS A 4 6.36 -4.24 5.64
C LYS A 4 5.94 -5.68 5.30
N GLY A 5 6.85 -6.50 4.77
CA GLY A 5 6.60 -7.91 4.45
C GLY A 5 6.73 -8.82 5.68
N GLN A 6 5.86 -8.68 6.68
CA GLN A 6 6.03 -9.38 7.97
C GLN A 6 5.55 -10.84 8.01
N ASN A 7 4.81 -11.36 7.03
CA ASN A 7 4.19 -12.70 7.16
C ASN A 7 4.59 -13.77 6.12
N ASN A 8 5.08 -13.41 4.93
CA ASN A 8 5.17 -14.40 3.83
C ASN A 8 6.47 -15.22 3.79
N PHE A 9 7.48 -14.89 4.63
CA PHE A 9 8.80 -15.55 4.61
C PHE A 9 9.17 -16.22 5.95
N GLY A 10 8.18 -16.51 6.79
CA GLY A 10 8.39 -17.21 8.08
C GLY A 10 9.21 -16.44 9.13
N GLN A 11 9.47 -15.15 8.89
CA GLN A 11 10.23 -14.30 9.81
C GLN A 11 9.29 -13.54 10.76
N LYS A 12 9.14 -14.02 12.00
CA LYS A 12 8.44 -13.26 13.05
C LYS A 12 9.25 -12.04 13.48
N GLY A 13 8.60 -10.88 13.68
CA GLY A 13 9.20 -9.67 14.24
C GLY A 13 9.58 -8.59 13.22
N ASN A 14 10.12 -7.46 13.69
CA ASN A 14 10.43 -6.30 12.84
C ASN A 14 11.66 -6.58 11.95
N ILE A 15 11.43 -6.79 10.66
CA ILE A 15 12.46 -7.06 9.66
C ILE A 15 13.51 -5.95 9.55
N ASN A 16 13.11 -4.67 9.70
CA ASN A 16 14.05 -3.55 9.64
C ASN A 16 15.05 -3.61 10.80
N LYS A 17 14.59 -4.02 12.00
CA LYS A 17 15.48 -4.25 13.15
C LYS A 17 16.46 -5.39 12.88
N LYS A 18 15.98 -6.51 12.36
CA LYS A 18 16.83 -7.67 12.03
C LYS A 18 17.89 -7.36 10.97
N LEU A 19 17.53 -6.55 9.97
CA LEU A 19 18.47 -6.07 8.96
C LEU A 19 19.53 -5.14 9.57
N ALA A 20 19.13 -4.22 10.45
CA ALA A 20 20.07 -3.34 11.16
C ALA A 20 21.03 -4.12 12.07
N GLU A 21 20.57 -5.24 12.63
CA GLU A 21 21.35 -6.16 13.46
C GLU A 21 22.16 -7.19 12.63
N ASN A 22 22.21 -7.06 11.30
CA ASN A 22 22.89 -8.00 10.40
C ASN A 22 22.50 -9.47 10.61
N HIS A 23 21.24 -9.72 10.94
CA HIS A 23 20.74 -11.08 11.12
C HIS A 23 20.86 -11.85 9.79
N VAL A 24 21.74 -12.84 9.74
CA VAL A 24 22.17 -13.58 8.52
C VAL A 24 21.00 -13.90 7.58
N LYS A 25 19.99 -14.63 8.09
CA LYS A 25 18.82 -15.04 7.29
C LYS A 25 18.01 -13.86 6.71
N ALA A 26 17.98 -12.71 7.39
CA ALA A 26 17.27 -11.53 6.91
C ALA A 26 18.04 -10.85 5.78
N VAL A 27 19.37 -10.79 5.90
CA VAL A 27 20.26 -10.23 4.88
C VAL A 27 20.21 -11.09 3.60
N GLU A 28 20.28 -12.42 3.74
CA GLU A 28 20.20 -13.36 2.60
C GLU A 28 18.88 -13.21 1.83
N ILE A 29 17.74 -13.23 2.53
CA ILE A 29 16.42 -13.09 1.90
C ILE A 29 16.29 -11.71 1.23
N LYS A 30 16.79 -10.65 1.86
CA LYS A 30 16.77 -9.31 1.28
C LYS A 30 17.60 -9.25 0.00
N ALA A 31 18.79 -9.86 -0.02
CA ALA A 31 19.66 -9.88 -1.18
C ALA A 31 19.00 -10.58 -2.38
N VAL A 32 18.41 -11.77 -2.17
CA VAL A 32 17.69 -12.50 -3.24
C VAL A 32 16.50 -11.68 -3.76
N ILE A 33 15.74 -11.04 -2.87
CA ILE A 33 14.58 -10.24 -3.27
C ILE A 33 15.03 -9.00 -4.07
N ASP A 34 16.09 -8.32 -3.64
CA ASP A 34 16.64 -7.18 -4.36
C ASP A 34 17.10 -7.58 -5.77
N GLU A 35 17.80 -8.72 -5.88
CA GLU A 35 18.22 -9.26 -7.17
C GLU A 35 17.03 -9.54 -8.10
N LEU A 36 15.99 -10.19 -7.59
CA LEU A 36 14.75 -10.44 -8.35
C LEU A 36 14.05 -9.15 -8.77
N PHE A 37 14.08 -8.11 -7.93
CA PHE A 37 13.53 -6.79 -8.29
C PHE A 37 14.34 -6.13 -9.40
N GLU A 38 15.67 -6.18 -9.36
CA GLU A 38 16.51 -5.61 -10.42
C GLU A 38 16.35 -6.38 -11.73
N LEU A 39 16.38 -7.72 -11.70
CA LEU A 39 16.10 -8.55 -12.86
C LEU A 39 14.72 -8.28 -13.43
N GLY A 40 13.70 -8.19 -12.58
CA GLY A 40 12.33 -7.90 -13.02
C GLY A 40 12.15 -6.51 -13.65
N LYS A 41 13.00 -5.53 -13.33
CA LYS A 41 13.03 -4.24 -14.03
C LYS A 41 13.66 -4.38 -15.41
N VAL A 42 14.82 -5.02 -15.52
CA VAL A 42 15.55 -5.20 -16.78
C VAL A 42 14.72 -6.01 -17.78
N GLU A 43 14.15 -7.11 -17.31
CA GLU A 43 13.35 -8.05 -18.11
C GLU A 43 11.88 -7.62 -18.26
N ASN A 44 11.49 -6.45 -17.70
CA ASN A 44 10.12 -5.94 -17.73
C ASN A 44 9.05 -6.92 -17.22
N TRP A 45 9.35 -7.68 -16.16
CA TRP A 45 8.42 -8.65 -15.55
C TRP A 45 7.18 -7.98 -14.93
N PHE A 46 7.30 -6.73 -14.50
CA PHE A 46 6.24 -6.00 -13.82
C PHE A 46 5.79 -4.78 -14.62
N ARG A 47 4.48 -4.58 -14.69
CA ARG A 47 3.86 -3.36 -15.25
C ARG A 47 2.86 -2.75 -14.26
N PRO A 48 3.32 -2.31 -13.08
CA PRO A 48 2.43 -1.73 -12.08
C PRO A 48 1.76 -0.48 -12.65
N SER A 49 0.44 -0.40 -12.48
CA SER A 49 -0.38 0.71 -12.95
C SER A 49 -1.28 1.16 -11.80
N ALA A 50 -1.42 2.46 -11.63
CA ALA A 50 -2.29 3.04 -10.62
C ALA A 50 -2.98 4.29 -11.19
N ILE A 51 -4.23 4.49 -10.79
CA ILE A 51 -4.97 5.72 -11.04
C ILE A 51 -5.39 6.26 -9.67
N TYR A 52 -5.22 7.55 -9.47
CA TYR A 52 -5.71 8.24 -8.30
C TYR A 52 -6.31 9.58 -8.72
N ARG A 53 -7.28 10.06 -7.94
CA ARG A 53 -7.92 11.35 -8.13
C ARG A 53 -8.42 11.87 -6.79
N PHE A 54 -8.35 13.18 -6.59
CA PHE A 54 -8.95 13.86 -5.45
C PHE A 54 -10.35 14.33 -5.81
N PHE A 55 -11.27 14.19 -4.85
CA PHE A 55 -12.65 14.64 -4.98
C PHE A 55 -13.02 15.51 -3.77
N PRO A 56 -13.76 16.61 -3.96
CA PRO A 56 -14.43 17.28 -2.85
C PRO A 56 -15.40 16.29 -2.20
N ALA A 57 -15.47 16.28 -0.88
CA ALA A 57 -16.34 15.38 -0.14
C ALA A 57 -16.81 16.03 1.15
N TYR A 58 -17.94 15.58 1.66
CA TYR A 58 -18.43 15.95 2.98
C TYR A 58 -19.07 14.76 3.68
N ARG A 59 -19.20 14.86 5.00
CA ARG A 59 -19.78 13.82 5.85
C ARG A 59 -21.24 14.13 6.17
N GLU A 60 -22.07 13.11 6.17
CA GLU A 60 -23.43 13.14 6.72
C GLU A 60 -23.68 11.89 7.58
N GLY A 61 -23.78 12.05 8.90
CA GLY A 61 -23.94 10.91 9.82
C GLY A 61 -22.80 9.90 9.74
N ASN A 62 -23.10 8.69 9.27
CA ASN A 62 -22.14 7.60 9.01
C ASN A 62 -21.68 7.52 7.55
N SER A 63 -22.18 8.41 6.70
CA SER A 63 -21.88 8.44 5.28
C SER A 63 -20.85 9.52 4.93
N ILE A 64 -20.09 9.28 3.86
CA ILE A 64 -19.26 10.25 3.15
C ILE A 64 -19.80 10.39 1.74
N HIS A 65 -20.18 11.61 1.35
CA HIS A 65 -20.61 11.95 0.01
C HIS A 65 -19.43 12.50 -0.79
N ILE A 66 -19.21 11.92 -1.96
CA ILE A 66 -18.22 12.38 -2.93
C ILE A 66 -18.94 13.27 -3.93
N LEU A 67 -18.42 14.48 -4.12
CA LEU A 67 -18.93 15.43 -5.09
C LEU A 67 -18.16 15.34 -6.40
N ASP A 68 -18.84 15.65 -7.49
CA ASP A 68 -18.23 15.90 -8.78
C ASP A 68 -17.15 17.00 -8.66
N SER A 69 -15.94 16.72 -9.14
CA SER A 69 -14.80 17.61 -8.95
C SER A 69 -14.90 18.91 -9.77
N GLU A 70 -15.67 18.93 -10.86
CA GLU A 70 -15.81 20.10 -11.73
C GLU A 70 -16.88 21.05 -11.19
N THR A 71 -18.06 20.51 -10.91
CA THR A 71 -19.24 21.28 -10.51
C THR A 71 -19.33 21.50 -9.00
N LYS A 72 -18.76 20.59 -8.19
CA LYS A 72 -18.79 20.56 -6.72
C LYS A 72 -20.20 20.60 -6.12
N LYS A 73 -21.22 20.27 -6.90
CA LYS A 73 -22.64 20.39 -6.52
C LYS A 73 -23.38 19.07 -6.61
N THR A 74 -22.94 18.18 -7.50
CA THR A 74 -23.55 16.88 -7.71
C THR A 74 -22.84 15.84 -6.86
N ILE A 75 -23.58 15.10 -6.04
CA ILE A 75 -23.07 13.89 -5.40
C ILE A 75 -22.94 12.81 -6.46
N ILE A 76 -21.73 12.27 -6.62
CA ILE A 76 -21.43 11.21 -7.59
C ILE A 76 -21.28 9.84 -6.94
N GLU A 77 -21.02 9.79 -5.63
CA GLU A 77 -20.90 8.54 -4.89
C GLU A 77 -21.16 8.77 -3.40
N THR A 78 -21.67 7.76 -2.70
CA THR A 78 -21.86 7.79 -1.24
C THR A 78 -21.33 6.51 -0.60
N PHE A 79 -20.36 6.66 0.30
CA PHE A 79 -19.82 5.56 1.08
C PHE A 79 -20.40 5.56 2.49
N ASN A 80 -21.01 4.46 2.91
CA ASN A 80 -21.50 4.29 4.28
C ASN A 80 -20.47 3.54 5.14
N PHE A 81 -20.14 4.11 6.31
CA PHE A 81 -19.17 3.58 7.25
C PHE A 81 -19.86 3.23 8.57
N PRO A 82 -20.25 1.95 8.77
CA PRO A 82 -20.88 1.54 10.02
C PRO A 82 -19.94 1.80 11.21
N ARG A 83 -20.52 2.23 12.32
CA ARG A 83 -19.79 2.43 13.59
C ARG A 83 -19.82 1.13 14.37
N GLN A 84 -18.79 0.93 15.18
CA GLN A 84 -18.77 -0.17 16.12
C GLN A 84 -19.88 0.05 17.16
N GLU A 85 -20.65 -1.01 17.43
CA GLU A 85 -21.60 -1.09 18.55
C GLU A 85 -20.87 -1.39 19.88
#